data_AF-A0A8S9NNY4-F1
#
_entry.id   AF-A0A8S9NNY4-F1
#
_cell.length_a   1.000
_cell.length_b   1.000
_cell.length_c   1.000
_cell.angle_alpha   90.00
_cell.angle_beta   90.00
_cell.angle_gamma   90.00
#
_symmetry.space_group_name_H-M   'P 1'
#
loop_
_entity.id
_entity.type
_entity.pdbx_description
1 polymer ?
#
loop_
_entity_poly.entity_id
_entity_poly.type
_entity_poly.pdbx_seq_one_letter_code
_entity_poly.pdbx_strand_id
1 'polypeptide(L)'
;MIPPQVQASNNEENQVLSLGNICLLDGSWKASERFSGCGWVWMDSRENIQLMGTRNFTRCESPLHSEVEALRWAMENMLQHSPCQSFGTDCKELIAMLNDPHEWPSFATELKKIETLKICFPDFKINHVPRVSNQLSDFFAKTARNFCRELLFIGCSIPIWLPRLPQA
;
A
#
# COMPACT_ATOMS: atom_id res chain seq x y z
N MET A 1 5.62 45.68 -31.62
CA MET A 1 6.04 44.26 -31.60
C MET A 1 5.98 43.79 -30.16
N ILE A 2 5.02 42.91 -29.85
CA ILE A 2 4.84 42.30 -28.52
C ILE A 2 5.11 40.80 -28.75
N PRO A 3 5.96 40.13 -27.96
CA PRO A 3 6.24 38.70 -28.18
C PRO A 3 5.01 37.85 -27.78
N PRO A 4 4.79 36.69 -28.42
CA PRO A 4 3.69 35.83 -28.04
C PRO A 4 4.00 35.12 -26.72
N GLN A 5 3.06 35.23 -25.79
CA GLN A 5 3.09 34.57 -24.50
C GLN A 5 2.80 33.08 -24.70
N VAL A 6 3.80 32.23 -24.45
CA VAL A 6 3.63 30.77 -24.43
C VAL A 6 2.74 30.44 -23.23
N GLN A 7 1.48 30.11 -23.50
CA GLN A 7 0.61 29.48 -22.51
C GLN A 7 1.14 28.05 -22.29
N ALA A 8 1.84 27.84 -21.18
CA ALA A 8 2.07 26.51 -20.66
C ALA A 8 0.71 25.87 -20.41
N SER A 9 0.37 24.88 -21.21
CA SER A 9 -0.77 24.00 -20.98
C SER A 9 -0.50 23.25 -19.67
N ASN A 10 -1.12 23.71 -18.59
CA ASN A 10 -1.27 22.92 -17.38
C ASN A 10 -2.22 21.77 -17.69
N ASN A 11 -1.67 20.73 -18.34
CA ASN A 11 -2.32 19.43 -18.42
C ASN A 11 -2.12 18.76 -17.06
N GLU A 12 -2.90 19.21 -16.07
CA GLU A 12 -3.30 18.30 -15.00
C GLU A 12 -4.21 17.27 -15.64
N GLU A 13 -3.56 16.27 -16.24
CA GLU A 13 -4.19 15.02 -16.61
C GLU A 13 -4.71 14.38 -15.32
N ASN A 14 -5.95 14.72 -14.96
CA ASN A 14 -6.86 13.83 -14.25
C ASN A 14 -7.12 12.62 -15.15
N GLN A 15 -6.07 11.83 -15.39
CA GLN A 15 -6.25 10.47 -15.83
C GLN A 15 -6.94 9.78 -14.67
N VAL A 16 -8.23 9.54 -14.84
CA VAL A 16 -8.92 8.43 -14.17
C VAL A 16 -8.14 7.20 -14.59
N LEU A 17 -7.08 6.89 -13.83
CA LEU A 17 -6.42 5.60 -13.91
C LEU A 17 -7.56 4.62 -13.70
N SER A 18 -7.89 3.86 -14.74
CA SER A 18 -8.59 2.61 -14.54
C SER A 18 -7.76 1.87 -13.49
N LEU A 19 -8.19 1.91 -12.24
CA LEU A 19 -7.62 1.21 -11.08
C LEU A 19 -7.88 -0.29 -11.21
N GLY A 20 -8.05 -0.77 -12.45
CA GLY A 20 -8.38 -2.13 -12.72
C GLY A 20 -7.18 -3.01 -12.45
N ASN A 21 -7.36 -4.01 -11.60
CA ASN A 21 -6.32 -4.93 -11.17
C ASN A 21 -5.22 -4.27 -10.31
N ILE A 22 -5.60 -3.61 -9.22
CA ILE A 22 -4.69 -2.96 -8.26
C ILE A 22 -4.76 -3.59 -6.87
N CYS A 23 -3.62 -3.66 -6.19
CA CYS A 23 -3.52 -3.97 -4.78
C CYS A 23 -3.25 -2.70 -3.95
N LEU A 24 -4.25 -2.25 -3.21
CA LEU A 24 -4.13 -1.13 -2.28
C LEU A 24 -3.53 -1.62 -0.96
N LEU A 25 -2.60 -0.88 -0.37
CA LEU A 25 -1.90 -1.27 0.86
C LEU A 25 -1.74 -0.10 1.82
N ASP A 26 -1.62 -0.43 3.11
CA ASP A 26 -1.40 0.54 4.18
C ASP A 26 -0.64 -0.08 5.36
N GLY A 27 0.23 0.71 5.96
CA GLY A 27 0.92 0.43 7.21
C GLY A 27 0.33 1.20 8.38
N SER A 28 0.26 0.58 9.56
CA SER A 28 -0.16 1.25 10.78
C SER A 28 0.84 1.06 11.90
N TRP A 29 1.21 2.17 12.52
CA TRP A 29 2.18 2.23 13.60
C TRP A 29 1.75 3.21 14.68
N LYS A 30 2.18 2.98 15.91
CA LYS A 30 2.12 3.93 17.04
C LYS A 30 3.26 3.62 18.01
N ALA A 31 3.90 4.66 18.55
CA ALA A 31 5.00 4.53 19.49
C ALA A 31 4.63 3.75 20.78
N SER A 32 3.39 3.91 21.25
CA SER A 32 2.90 3.34 22.51
C SER A 32 2.34 1.91 22.39
N GLU A 33 2.24 1.36 21.18
CA GLU A 33 1.61 0.05 20.96
C GLU A 33 2.66 -1.07 20.79
N ARG A 34 2.27 -2.31 21.08
CA ARG A 34 3.19 -3.47 21.00
C ARG A 34 3.46 -3.91 19.57
N PHE A 35 2.46 -3.73 18.70
CA PHE A 35 2.49 -4.22 17.34
C PHE A 35 2.41 -3.05 16.36
N SER A 36 3.01 -3.28 15.19
CA SER A 36 2.62 -2.61 13.96
C SER A 36 1.58 -3.47 13.25
N GLY A 37 0.76 -2.86 12.41
CA GLY A 37 -0.17 -3.57 11.54
C GLY A 37 0.08 -3.24 10.08
N CYS A 38 -0.29 -4.15 9.18
CA CYS A 38 -0.46 -3.81 7.79
C CYS A 38 -1.73 -4.46 7.22
N GLY A 39 -2.27 -3.79 6.21
CA GLY A 39 -3.48 -4.19 5.52
C GLY A 39 -3.31 -4.02 4.02
N TRP A 40 -3.92 -4.90 3.24
CA TRP A 40 -4.01 -4.73 1.79
C TRP A 40 -5.30 -5.31 1.23
N VAL A 41 -5.69 -4.81 0.06
CA VAL A 41 -6.88 -5.20 -0.68
C VAL A 41 -6.56 -5.25 -2.16
N TRP A 42 -6.77 -6.40 -2.79
CA TRP A 42 -6.69 -6.56 -4.23
C TRP A 42 -8.08 -6.50 -4.86
N MET A 43 -8.21 -5.62 -5.85
CA MET A 43 -9.42 -5.43 -6.64
C MET A 43 -9.14 -5.79 -8.11
N ASP A 44 -10.10 -6.44 -8.76
CA ASP A 44 -10.02 -6.78 -10.18
C ASP A 44 -10.25 -5.56 -11.09
N SER A 45 -10.34 -5.77 -12.40
CA SER A 45 -10.59 -4.70 -13.37
C SER A 45 -11.99 -4.07 -13.29
N ARG A 46 -12.88 -4.65 -12.47
CA ARG A 46 -14.25 -4.22 -12.25
C ARG A 46 -14.46 -3.68 -10.83
N GLU A 47 -13.36 -3.36 -10.14
CA GLU A 47 -13.35 -2.86 -8.76
C GLU A 47 -13.96 -3.84 -7.74
N ASN A 48 -14.08 -5.12 -8.09
CA ASN A 48 -14.52 -6.14 -7.14
C ASN A 48 -13.32 -6.58 -6.31
N ILE A 49 -13.47 -6.52 -4.99
CA ILE A 49 -12.47 -7.07 -4.07
C ILE A 49 -12.38 -8.58 -4.29
N GLN A 50 -11.21 -9.06 -4.68
CA GLN A 50 -10.93 -10.48 -4.88
C GLN A 50 -10.30 -11.10 -3.65
N LEU A 51 -9.38 -10.36 -3.02
CA LEU A 51 -8.60 -10.84 -1.88
C LEU A 51 -8.21 -9.66 -0.98
N MET A 52 -8.13 -9.90 0.32
CA MET A 52 -7.66 -8.93 1.29
C MET A 52 -6.77 -9.63 2.32
N GLY A 53 -5.88 -8.85 2.93
CA GLY A 53 -5.03 -9.31 4.01
C GLY A 53 -4.98 -8.31 5.15
N THR A 54 -4.96 -8.82 6.37
CA THR A 54 -4.62 -8.05 7.57
C THR A 54 -3.67 -8.87 8.44
N ARG A 55 -2.58 -8.26 8.88
CA ARG A 55 -1.67 -8.90 9.82
C ARG A 55 -1.00 -7.90 10.73
N ASN A 56 -0.58 -8.36 11.89
CA ASN A 56 0.33 -7.61 12.74
C ASN A 56 1.70 -8.27 12.87
N PHE A 57 2.64 -7.49 13.36
CA PHE A 57 4.02 -7.89 13.58
C PHE A 57 4.60 -7.01 14.69
N THR A 58 5.72 -7.44 15.28
CA THR A 58 6.45 -6.66 16.28
C THR A 58 6.59 -5.21 15.82
N ARG A 59 6.30 -4.25 16.72
CA ARG A 59 6.32 -2.82 16.38
C ARG A 59 7.63 -2.45 15.68
N CYS A 60 7.50 -1.89 14.48
CA CYS A 60 8.63 -1.36 13.72
C CYS A 60 9.22 -0.10 14.35
N GLU A 61 10.35 0.34 13.80
CA GLU A 61 11.07 1.53 14.26
C GLU A 61 10.31 2.83 13.99
N SER A 62 9.54 2.89 12.89
CA SER A 62 8.82 4.09 12.46
C SER A 62 7.53 3.76 11.70
N PRO A 63 6.63 4.75 11.47
CA PRO A 63 5.49 4.59 10.58
C PRO A 63 5.89 4.10 9.18
N LEU A 64 6.93 4.71 8.60
CA LEU A 64 7.37 4.38 7.25
C LEU A 64 7.87 2.92 7.12
N HIS A 65 8.45 2.35 8.18
CA HIS A 65 8.77 0.92 8.20
C HIS A 65 7.53 0.02 8.13
N SER A 66 6.40 0.44 8.72
CA SER A 66 5.15 -0.32 8.60
C SER A 66 4.57 -0.25 7.19
N GLU A 67 4.77 0.86 6.47
CA GLU A 67 4.37 1.01 5.05
C GLU A 67 5.21 0.10 4.13
N VAL A 68 6.54 0.07 4.33
CA VAL A 68 7.43 -0.80 3.56
C VAL A 68 7.08 -2.28 3.79
N GLU A 69 6.78 -2.66 5.04
CA GLU A 69 6.38 -4.02 5.38
C GLU A 69 4.97 -4.37 4.86
N ALA A 70 4.08 -3.38 4.70
CA ALA A 70 2.80 -3.54 4.02
C ALA A 70 3.01 -3.84 2.54
N LEU A 71 3.87 -3.08 1.85
CA LEU A 71 4.20 -3.29 0.44
C LEU A 71 4.84 -4.65 0.21
N ARG A 72 5.86 -5.00 1.00
CA ARG A 72 6.55 -6.30 0.92
C ARG A 72 5.55 -7.46 0.96
N TRP A 73 4.61 -7.40 1.90
CA TRP A 73 3.64 -8.47 2.07
C TRP A 73 2.57 -8.49 1.00
N ALA A 74 2.08 -7.32 0.57
CA ALA A 74 1.17 -7.23 -0.55
C ALA A 74 1.80 -7.87 -1.80
N MET A 75 3.06 -7.55 -2.11
CA MET A 75 3.81 -8.14 -3.22
C MET A 75 3.91 -9.67 -3.11
N GLU A 76 4.29 -10.20 -1.95
CA GLU A 76 4.37 -11.66 -1.73
C GLU A 76 3.04 -12.38 -1.98
N ASN A 77 1.93 -11.76 -1.58
CA ASN A 77 0.60 -12.34 -1.81
C ASN A 77 0.16 -12.19 -3.26
N MET A 78 0.46 -11.05 -3.90
CA MET A 78 0.10 -10.85 -5.30
C MET A 78 0.83 -11.84 -6.21
N LEU A 79 2.10 -12.15 -5.93
CA LEU A 79 2.84 -13.20 -6.65
C LEU A 79 2.23 -14.59 -6.51
N GLN A 80 1.65 -14.91 -5.35
CA GLN A 80 1.09 -16.24 -5.07
C GLN A 80 -0.36 -16.41 -5.56
N HIS A 81 -1.14 -15.33 -5.55
CA HIS A 81 -2.60 -15.44 -5.63
C HIS A 81 -3.24 -14.62 -6.75
N SER A 82 -2.47 -13.87 -7.54
CA SER A 82 -3.04 -12.95 -8.52
C SER A 82 -2.12 -12.70 -9.73
N PRO A 83 -2.67 -12.19 -10.84
CA PRO A 83 -1.89 -11.55 -11.89
C PRO A 83 -1.65 -10.05 -11.62
N CYS A 84 -1.90 -9.55 -10.41
CA CYS A 84 -1.77 -8.13 -10.09
C CYS A 84 -0.31 -7.68 -10.17
N GLN A 85 -0.07 -6.57 -10.88
CA GLN A 85 1.25 -5.95 -11.03
C GLN A 85 1.28 -4.50 -10.51
N SER A 86 0.10 -3.96 -10.17
CA SER A 86 -0.09 -2.57 -9.78
C SER A 86 -0.43 -2.46 -8.29
N PHE A 87 0.26 -1.55 -7.61
CA PHE A 87 0.13 -1.30 -6.19
C PHE A 87 -0.26 0.16 -5.94
N GLY A 88 -1.07 0.40 -4.91
CA GLY A 88 -1.49 1.74 -4.51
C GLY A 88 -1.27 1.98 -3.03
N THR A 89 -0.77 3.17 -2.69
CA THR A 89 -0.55 3.62 -1.30
C THR A 89 -0.82 5.12 -1.19
N ASP A 90 -1.27 5.61 -0.03
CA ASP A 90 -1.35 7.04 0.26
C ASP A 90 -0.04 7.61 0.82
N CYS A 91 0.98 6.77 1.04
CA CYS A 91 2.28 7.16 1.56
C CYS A 91 3.22 7.65 0.44
N LYS A 92 3.32 8.97 0.28
CA LYS A 92 4.26 9.60 -0.67
C LYS A 92 5.74 9.32 -0.34
N GLU A 93 6.10 9.21 0.94
CA GLU A 93 7.47 8.91 1.36
C GLU A 93 7.90 7.51 0.94
N LEU A 94 7.00 6.51 0.98
CA LEU A 94 7.28 5.17 0.47
C LEU A 94 7.60 5.23 -1.03
N ILE A 95 6.83 5.98 -1.82
CA ILE A 95 7.08 6.13 -3.26
C ILE A 95 8.41 6.83 -3.52
N ALA A 96 8.69 7.92 -2.79
CA ALA A 96 9.97 8.63 -2.89
C ALA A 96 11.16 7.71 -2.55
N MET A 97 11.01 6.87 -1.52
CA MET A 97 12.03 5.90 -1.12
C MET A 97 12.30 4.84 -2.19
N LEU A 98 11.27 4.38 -2.89
CA LEU A 98 11.44 3.39 -3.97
C LEU A 98 12.06 4.00 -5.23
N ASN A 99 11.89 5.31 -5.44
CA ASN A 99 12.50 6.02 -6.57
C ASN A 99 13.98 6.34 -6.30
N ASP A 100 14.30 6.83 -5.10
CA ASP A 100 15.65 7.26 -4.72
C ASP A 100 16.15 6.54 -3.45
N PRO A 101 16.36 5.21 -3.49
CA PRO A 101 16.66 4.39 -2.32
C PRO A 101 17.97 4.78 -1.60
N HIS A 102 18.89 5.44 -2.30
CA HIS A 102 20.17 5.89 -1.73
C HIS A 102 20.02 7.00 -0.68
N GLU A 103 18.93 7.79 -0.74
CA GLU A 103 18.63 8.83 0.25
C GLU A 103 18.08 8.26 1.57
N TRP A 104 17.80 6.94 1.62
CA TRP A 104 17.16 6.27 2.74
C TRP A 104 18.00 5.12 3.30
N PRO A 105 19.25 5.37 3.76
CA PRO A 105 20.18 4.32 4.17
C PRO A 105 19.67 3.46 5.34
N SER A 106 18.80 4.00 6.19
CA SER A 106 18.17 3.24 7.29
C SER A 106 17.24 2.12 6.82
N PHE A 107 16.79 2.15 5.56
CA PHE A 107 15.89 1.17 4.96
C PHE A 107 16.59 0.19 4.00
N ALA A 108 17.93 0.21 3.94
CA ALA A 108 18.68 -0.54 2.93
C ALA A 108 18.35 -2.06 2.92
N THR A 109 18.09 -2.65 4.10
CA THR A 109 17.75 -4.08 4.22
C THR A 109 16.36 -4.37 3.67
N GLU A 110 15.39 -3.52 3.99
CA GLU A 110 14.00 -3.61 3.59
C GLU A 110 13.88 -3.39 2.08
N LEU A 111 14.54 -2.35 1.56
CA LEU A 111 14.56 -2.03 0.13
C LEU A 111 15.19 -3.15 -0.69
N LYS A 112 16.24 -3.82 -0.19
CA LYS A 112 16.80 -4.99 -0.86
C LYS A 112 15.79 -6.14 -1.01
N LYS A 113 14.92 -6.35 -0.01
CA LYS A 113 13.85 -7.35 -0.09
C LYS A 113 12.80 -6.93 -1.14
N ILE A 114 12.42 -5.65 -1.16
CA ILE A 114 11.48 -5.12 -2.17
C ILE A 114 12.05 -5.27 -3.57
N GLU A 115 13.30 -4.87 -3.81
CA GLU A 115 13.98 -5.03 -5.09
C GLU A 115 14.03 -6.50 -5.55
N THR A 116 14.27 -7.43 -4.61
CA THR A 116 14.25 -8.86 -4.93
C THR A 116 12.85 -9.32 -5.39
N LEU A 117 11.80 -8.84 -4.72
CA LEU A 117 10.42 -9.14 -5.13
C LEU A 117 10.08 -8.48 -6.46
N LYS A 118 10.52 -7.23 -6.71
CA LYS A 118 10.27 -6.49 -7.96
C LYS A 118 10.75 -7.25 -9.20
N ILE A 119 11.84 -8.03 -9.12
CA ILE A 119 12.33 -8.87 -10.23
C ILE A 119 11.26 -9.87 -10.71
N CYS A 120 10.34 -10.28 -9.84
CA CYS A 120 9.25 -11.21 -10.18
C CYS A 120 8.03 -10.52 -10.81
N PHE A 121 8.02 -9.19 -10.94
CA PHE A 121 6.93 -8.41 -11.53
C PHE A 121 7.38 -7.78 -12.86
N PRO A 122 7.00 -8.34 -14.02
CA PRO A 122 7.42 -7.83 -15.32
C PRO A 122 7.02 -6.38 -15.61
N ASP A 123 5.95 -5.88 -14.99
CA ASP A 123 5.42 -4.53 -15.18
C ASP A 123 5.02 -3.92 -13.82
N PHE A 124 5.94 -3.97 -12.85
CA PHE A 124 5.73 -3.43 -11.51
C PHE A 124 5.35 -1.94 -11.57
N LYS A 125 4.20 -1.60 -10.98
CA LYS A 125 3.71 -0.23 -10.85
C LYS A 125 3.35 0.05 -9.40
N ILE A 126 3.78 1.19 -8.87
CA ILE A 126 3.31 1.70 -7.58
C ILE A 126 2.90 3.16 -7.75
N ASN A 127 1.66 3.47 -7.37
CA ASN A 127 1.06 4.79 -7.56
C ASN A 127 0.59 5.38 -6.23
N HIS A 128 0.65 6.70 -6.13
CA HIS A 128 0.02 7.41 -5.02
C HIS A 128 -1.50 7.40 -5.20
N VAL A 129 -2.22 6.99 -4.17
CA VAL A 129 -3.68 6.97 -4.10
C VAL A 129 -4.11 7.86 -2.93
N PRO A 130 -5.08 8.78 -3.09
CA PRO A 130 -5.56 9.60 -1.97
C PRO A 130 -6.07 8.73 -0.82
N ARG A 131 -5.82 9.16 0.43
CA ARG A 131 -6.25 8.41 1.64
C ARG A 131 -7.74 8.05 1.66
N VAL A 132 -8.59 8.92 1.11
CA VAL A 132 -10.04 8.68 0.97
C VAL A 132 -10.38 7.48 0.08
N SER A 133 -9.46 7.11 -0.81
CA SER A 133 -9.56 5.94 -1.69
C SER A 133 -8.82 4.71 -1.13
N ASN A 134 -8.09 4.85 -0.02
CA ASN A 134 -7.33 3.76 0.64
C ASN A 134 -7.92 3.34 2.00
N GLN A 135 -9.18 3.70 2.27
CA GLN A 135 -9.82 3.53 3.59
C GLN A 135 -9.85 2.09 4.08
N LEU A 136 -10.02 1.12 3.18
CA LEU A 136 -10.16 -0.28 3.55
C LEU A 136 -8.83 -0.89 4.00
N SER A 137 -7.74 -0.61 3.29
CA SER A 137 -6.40 -1.04 3.68
C SER A 137 -5.97 -0.37 4.99
N ASP A 138 -6.25 0.93 5.17
CA ASP A 138 -6.02 1.67 6.42
C ASP A 138 -6.81 1.07 7.60
N PHE A 139 -8.06 0.70 7.37
CA PHE A 139 -8.87 0.00 8.37
C PHE A 139 -8.25 -1.35 8.78
N PHE A 140 -7.80 -2.15 7.81
CA PHE A 140 -7.16 -3.44 8.09
C PHE A 140 -5.83 -3.27 8.83
N ALA A 141 -5.01 -2.31 8.45
CA ALA A 141 -3.74 -2.03 9.11
C ALA A 141 -3.95 -1.59 10.56
N LYS A 142 -4.89 -0.67 10.80
CA LYS A 142 -5.24 -0.20 12.16
C LYS A 142 -5.83 -1.32 13.01
N THR A 143 -6.68 -2.17 12.43
CA THR A 143 -7.29 -3.27 13.16
C THR A 143 -6.24 -4.29 13.59
N ALA A 144 -5.33 -4.67 12.69
CA ALA A 144 -4.20 -5.53 13.02
C ALA A 144 -3.34 -4.96 14.15
N ARG A 145 -2.96 -3.68 14.04
CA ARG A 145 -2.12 -3.00 15.03
C ARG A 145 -2.74 -3.03 16.43
N ASN A 146 -4.05 -2.79 16.51
CA ASN A 146 -4.80 -2.77 17.77
C ASN A 146 -5.15 -4.19 18.29
N PHE A 147 -4.86 -5.26 17.55
CA PHE A 147 -5.21 -6.63 17.95
C PHE A 147 -4.31 -7.12 19.09
N CYS A 148 -4.90 -7.76 20.11
CA CYS A 148 -4.17 -8.12 21.34
C CYS A 148 -3.18 -9.29 21.20
N ARG A 149 -3.22 -10.02 20.10
CA ARG A 149 -2.42 -11.23 19.82
C ARG A 149 -1.85 -11.15 18.42
N GLU A 150 -0.98 -12.10 18.07
CA GLU A 150 -0.55 -12.24 16.68
C GLU A 150 -1.77 -12.46 15.78
N LEU A 151 -1.84 -11.69 14.69
CA LEU A 151 -2.89 -11.74 13.70
C LEU A 151 -2.28 -11.95 12.32
N LEU A 152 -2.79 -12.94 11.60
CA LEU A 152 -2.53 -13.15 10.20
C LEU A 152 -3.83 -13.65 9.56
N PHE A 153 -4.38 -12.86 8.63
CA PHE A 153 -5.56 -13.22 7.88
C PHE A 153 -5.38 -12.86 6.42
N ILE A 154 -5.77 -13.80 5.55
CA ILE A 154 -5.90 -13.62 4.10
C ILE A 154 -7.24 -14.27 3.70
N GLY A 155 -8.08 -13.55 2.96
CA GLY A 155 -9.38 -14.07 2.55
C GLY A 155 -10.11 -13.19 1.54
N CYS A 156 -11.23 -13.68 1.01
CA CYS A 156 -12.05 -12.98 0.02
C CYS A 156 -13.22 -12.19 0.63
N SER A 157 -13.41 -12.26 1.94
CA SER A 157 -14.49 -11.57 2.66
C SER A 157 -14.02 -11.08 4.02
N ILE A 158 -14.65 -9.99 4.50
CA ILE A 158 -14.36 -9.43 5.82
C ILE A 158 -14.85 -10.44 6.87
N PRO A 159 -13.97 -11.02 7.70
CA PRO A 159 -14.39 -11.95 8.72
C PRO A 159 -15.26 -11.28 9.78
N ILE A 160 -16.24 -12.02 10.29
CA ILE A 160 -17.26 -11.51 11.24
C ILE A 160 -16.69 -10.97 12.56
N TRP A 161 -15.46 -11.36 12.91
CA TRP A 161 -14.77 -10.91 14.12
C TRP A 161 -14.03 -9.58 13.94
N LEU A 162 -13.88 -9.08 12.71
CA LEU A 162 -13.34 -7.73 12.50
C LEU A 162 -14.42 -6.69 12.85
N PRO A 163 -14.03 -5.55 13.45
CA PRO A 163 -14.93 -4.42 13.63
C PRO A 163 -15.57 -4.03 12.29
N ARG A 164 -16.76 -3.44 12.32
CA ARG A 164 -17.31 -2.85 11.08
C ARG A 164 -16.46 -1.62 10.72
N LEU A 165 -16.30 -1.39 9.42
CA LEU A 165 -15.75 -0.13 8.92
C LEU A 165 -16.51 1.03 9.57
N PRO A 166 -15.81 2.09 10.05
CA PRO A 166 -16.48 3.33 10.40
C PRO A 166 -17.33 3.77 9.19
N GLN A 167 -18.65 3.91 9.38
CA GLN A 167 -19.47 4.54 8.36
C GLN A 167 -19.03 6.01 8.29
N ALA A 168 -18.70 6.46 7.07
CA ALA A 168 -18.35 7.86 6.80
C ALA A 168 -19.54 8.78 7.09
#